data_AF-A0A1R2C2A2-F1
#
_entry.id   AF-A0A1R2C2A2-F1
#
_cell.length_a   1.000
_cell.length_b   1.000
_cell.length_c   1.000
_cell.angle_alpha   90.00
_cell.angle_beta   90.00
_cell.angle_gamma   90.00
#
_symmetry.space_group_name_H-M   'P 1'
#
loop_
_entity.id
_entity.type
_entity.pdbx_description
1 polymer ?
#
loop_
_entity_poly.entity_id
_entity_poly.type
_entity_poly.pdbx_seq_one_letter_code
_entity_poly.pdbx_strand_id
1 'polypeptide(L)'
;MEETHIFCPWDGKRYTSSTCDFCNKPRYIKKPQWKKILYEKQPFEDTYVDENFLNSLVTTEDSIKYDFWSLVDSTTEIAFALNSLILFLETHEIAQMEYISDNHLLIIGMILLVIGYIVYISLLPADKRTIKPIRVCFLLLGTLYTLCPVLATINKNYANDTIFLMTFIFSILHLAFYDYSFVKNSLKTEKKYTPDVKSMNFALIAVILLSSRVNSLNYVYFLLGFGFM
;
A
#
# COMPACT_ATOMS: atom_id res chain seq x y z
N MET A 1 0.25 -54.47 3.42
CA MET A 1 -0.26 -55.76 2.92
C MET A 1 0.67 -56.88 3.40
N GLU A 2 0.15 -57.83 4.17
CA GLU A 2 0.91 -58.99 4.65
C GLU A 2 1.00 -60.03 3.53
N GLU A 3 2.21 -60.40 3.13
CA GLU A 3 2.42 -61.49 2.17
C GLU A 3 2.47 -62.81 2.94
N THR A 4 1.54 -63.72 2.62
CA THR A 4 1.45 -65.03 3.26
C THR A 4 2.18 -66.06 2.40
N HIS A 5 3.24 -66.65 2.94
CA HIS A 5 3.92 -67.75 2.25
C HIS A 5 3.15 -69.05 2.47
N ILE A 6 2.87 -69.78 1.39
CA ILE A 6 2.20 -71.09 1.45
C ILE A 6 3.20 -72.19 1.85
N PHE A 7 4.46 -72.05 1.42
CA PHE A 7 5.55 -72.98 1.68
C PHE A 7 6.69 -72.28 2.42
N CYS A 8 7.40 -72.99 3.29
CA CYS A 8 8.57 -72.48 3.97
C CYS A 8 9.77 -72.42 3.01
N PRO A 9 10.46 -71.26 2.90
CA PRO A 9 11.59 -71.09 1.96
C PRO A 9 12.81 -71.97 2.24
N TRP A 10 12.89 -72.59 3.42
CA TRP A 10 14.09 -73.27 3.92
C TRP A 10 13.97 -74.80 3.87
N ASP A 11 12.77 -75.35 4.10
CA ASP A 11 12.50 -76.80 4.04
C ASP A 11 11.58 -77.20 2.87
N GLY A 12 10.98 -76.22 2.17
CA GLY A 12 10.06 -76.42 1.05
C GLY A 12 8.69 -77.00 1.45
N LYS A 13 8.41 -77.23 2.73
CA LYS A 13 7.15 -77.82 3.19
C LYS A 13 6.07 -76.78 3.35
N ARG A 14 4.81 -77.18 3.17
CA ARG A 14 3.65 -76.31 3.38
C ARG A 14 3.52 -75.99 4.87
N TYR A 15 3.28 -74.72 5.21
CA TYR A 15 2.99 -74.33 6.59
C TYR A 15 1.68 -74.99 7.07
N THR A 16 1.75 -75.78 8.14
CA THR A 16 0.60 -76.37 8.84
C THR A 16 0.13 -75.51 10.01
N SER A 17 1.02 -74.69 10.58
CA SER A 17 0.75 -73.74 11.68
C SER A 17 1.26 -72.33 11.33
N SER A 18 1.11 -71.36 12.23
CA SER A 18 1.56 -69.97 12.04
C SER A 18 3.09 -69.82 11.98
N THR A 19 3.82 -70.86 12.37
CA THR A 19 5.29 -70.94 12.42
C THR A 19 5.78 -72.24 11.82
N CYS A 20 6.98 -72.26 11.23
CA CYS A 20 7.55 -73.49 10.70
C CYS A 20 8.16 -74.33 11.83
N ASP A 21 7.77 -75.60 11.95
CA ASP A 21 8.27 -76.50 13.00
C ASP A 21 9.79 -76.77 12.92
N PHE A 22 10.41 -76.54 11.75
CA PHE A 22 11.83 -76.75 11.54
C PHE A 22 12.68 -75.50 11.79
N CYS A 23 12.27 -74.34 11.28
CA CYS A 23 13.07 -73.10 11.36
C CYS A 23 12.49 -72.02 12.29
N ASN A 24 11.36 -72.29 12.95
CA ASN A 24 10.63 -71.38 13.85
C ASN A 24 10.29 -70.00 13.25
N LYS A 25 10.31 -69.85 11.92
CA LYS A 25 9.93 -68.59 11.26
C LYS A 25 8.42 -68.48 11.08
N PRO A 26 7.83 -67.28 11.24
CA PRO A 26 6.41 -67.07 11.03
C PRO A 26 6.03 -67.19 9.55
N ARG A 27 4.80 -67.63 9.30
CA ARG A 27 4.19 -67.76 7.97
C ARG A 27 3.99 -66.41 7.26
N TYR A 28 3.86 -65.33 8.03
CA TYR A 28 3.70 -63.97 7.53
C TYR A 28 5.00 -63.18 7.73
N ILE A 29 5.42 -62.48 6.68
CA ILE A 29 6.48 -61.47 6.78
C ILE A 29 5.79 -60.11 6.68
N LYS A 30 5.89 -59.31 7.74
CA LYS A 30 5.46 -57.92 7.68
C LYS A 30 6.44 -57.17 6.80
N LYS A 31 6.01 -56.74 5.61
CA LYS A 31 6.83 -55.86 4.75
C LYS A 31 7.19 -54.59 5.54
N PRO A 32 8.43 -54.10 5.45
CA PRO A 32 8.80 -52.83 6.07
C PRO A 32 7.92 -51.71 5.51
N GLN A 33 7.65 -50.67 6.30
CA GLN A 33 7.00 -49.47 5.76
C GLN A 33 7.99 -48.73 4.85
N TRP A 34 7.49 -48.22 3.73
CA TRP A 34 8.29 -47.39 2.82
C TRP A 34 8.79 -46.15 3.56
N LYS A 35 10.02 -45.73 3.28
CA LYS A 35 10.60 -44.49 3.82
C LYS A 35 11.14 -43.64 2.68
N LYS A 36 10.94 -42.33 2.76
CA LYS A 36 11.45 -41.33 1.81
C LYS A 36 12.98 -41.12 1.96
N ILE A 37 13.76 -42.15 1.63
CA ILE A 37 15.23 -42.15 1.73
C ILE A 37 15.78 -42.63 0.38
N LEU A 38 16.53 -41.77 -0.32
CA LEU A 38 17.00 -42.04 -1.69
C LEU A 38 18.04 -43.17 -1.79
N TYR A 39 18.85 -43.36 -0.75
CA TYR A 39 20.04 -44.22 -0.79
C TYR A 39 19.87 -45.59 -0.13
N GLU A 40 18.75 -45.82 0.57
CA GLU A 40 18.47 -47.10 1.22
C GLU A 40 17.75 -48.02 0.22
N LYS A 41 18.28 -49.23 -0.02
CA LYS A 41 17.59 -50.22 -0.85
C LYS A 41 16.38 -50.76 -0.08
N GLN A 42 15.18 -50.56 -0.62
CA GLN A 42 13.92 -50.99 -0.01
C GLN A 42 13.18 -52.00 -0.92
N PRO A 43 12.35 -52.89 -0.37
CA PRO A 43 11.64 -53.92 -1.13
C PRO A 43 10.37 -53.37 -1.81
N PHE A 44 10.50 -52.23 -2.48
CA PHE A 44 9.45 -51.56 -3.25
C PHE A 44 9.93 -51.36 -4.68
N GLU A 45 9.01 -51.38 -5.64
CA GLU A 45 9.33 -51.12 -7.04
C GLU A 45 9.79 -49.67 -7.24
N ASP A 46 10.60 -49.41 -8.27
CA ASP A 46 11.08 -48.06 -8.58
C ASP A 46 9.94 -47.07 -8.88
N THR A 47 8.77 -47.59 -9.29
CA THR A 47 7.54 -46.82 -9.54
C THR A 47 6.60 -46.74 -8.32
N TYR A 48 7.00 -47.24 -7.15
CA TYR A 48 6.17 -47.21 -5.95
C TYR A 48 5.98 -45.78 -5.43
N VAL A 49 4.72 -45.39 -5.22
CA VAL A 49 4.31 -44.12 -4.62
C VAL A 49 3.60 -44.43 -3.29
N ASP A 50 4.00 -43.77 -2.22
CA ASP A 50 3.39 -43.96 -0.90
C ASP A 50 2.03 -43.26 -0.79
N GLU A 51 1.14 -43.78 0.07
CA GLU A 51 -0.20 -43.21 0.28
C GLU A 51 -0.16 -41.77 0.82
N ASN A 52 0.93 -41.38 1.49
CA ASN A 52 1.13 -40.06 2.06
C ASN A 52 1.97 -39.14 1.16
N PHE A 53 2.29 -39.55 -0.07
CA PHE A 53 3.17 -38.81 -0.99
C PHE A 53 2.71 -37.36 -1.14
N LEU A 54 1.41 -37.19 -1.39
CA LEU A 54 0.77 -35.89 -1.61
C LEU A 54 0.59 -35.08 -0.31
N ASN A 55 0.66 -35.69 0.87
CA ASN A 55 0.60 -34.96 2.14
C ASN A 55 1.84 -34.10 2.36
N SER A 56 2.93 -34.39 1.66
CA SER A 56 4.15 -33.59 1.67
C SER A 56 4.21 -32.54 0.56
N LEU A 57 3.17 -32.40 -0.27
CA LEU A 57 3.07 -31.25 -1.15
C LEU A 57 2.92 -30.01 -0.28
N VAL A 58 3.88 -29.10 -0.41
CA VAL A 58 3.68 -27.71 0.01
C VAL A 58 2.70 -27.11 -0.98
N THR A 59 1.40 -27.27 -0.70
CA THR A 59 0.38 -26.40 -1.28
C THR A 59 0.58 -25.06 -0.57
N THR A 60 1.44 -24.20 -1.11
CA THR A 60 1.58 -22.83 -0.60
C THR A 60 0.24 -22.14 -0.78
N GLU A 61 -0.65 -22.33 0.18
CA GLU A 61 -1.93 -21.65 0.30
C GLU A 61 -1.74 -20.36 1.11
N ASP A 62 -0.55 -19.76 1.04
CA ASP A 62 -0.29 -18.37 1.47
C ASP A 62 -0.90 -17.38 0.47
N SER A 63 -2.12 -17.66 0.00
CA SER A 63 -2.97 -16.63 -0.57
C SER A 63 -3.24 -15.66 0.57
N ILE A 64 -2.54 -14.53 0.56
CA ILE A 64 -2.86 -13.41 1.43
C ILE A 64 -4.30 -13.06 1.09
N LYS A 65 -5.25 -13.47 1.95
CA LYS A 65 -6.66 -13.14 1.78
C LYS A 65 -6.80 -11.65 2.11
N TYR A 66 -6.72 -10.82 1.07
CA TYR A 66 -7.00 -9.40 1.21
C TYR A 66 -8.49 -9.22 1.50
N ASP A 67 -8.79 -8.54 2.61
CA ASP A 67 -10.15 -8.08 2.86
C ASP A 67 -10.50 -6.97 1.86
N PHE A 68 -11.68 -7.06 1.26
CA PHE A 68 -12.12 -6.14 0.21
C PHE A 68 -12.08 -4.69 0.71
N TRP A 69 -12.57 -4.43 1.93
CA TRP A 69 -12.61 -3.08 2.49
C TRP A 69 -11.21 -2.53 2.78
N SER A 70 -10.30 -3.37 3.30
CA SER A 70 -8.90 -2.97 3.47
C SER A 70 -8.23 -2.63 2.15
N LEU A 71 -8.62 -3.28 1.04
CA LEU A 71 -8.11 -2.96 -0.28
C LEU A 71 -8.70 -1.64 -0.78
N VAL A 72 -10.01 -1.43 -0.62
CA VAL A 72 -10.68 -0.16 -0.96
C VAL A 72 -9.99 1.01 -0.26
N ASP A 73 -9.80 0.93 1.06
CA ASP A 73 -9.12 1.97 1.84
C ASP A 73 -7.73 2.29 1.27
N SER A 74 -6.93 1.25 1.02
CA SER A 74 -5.57 1.40 0.47
C SER A 74 -5.60 2.03 -0.94
N THR A 75 -6.57 1.66 -1.78
CA THR A 75 -6.71 2.23 -3.13
C THR A 75 -7.20 3.67 -3.10
N THR A 76 -8.06 4.03 -2.14
CA THR A 76 -8.57 5.40 -1.98
C THR A 76 -7.44 6.35 -1.60
N GLU A 77 -6.47 5.94 -0.76
CA GLU A 77 -5.31 6.77 -0.44
C GLU A 77 -4.45 7.08 -1.67
N ILE A 78 -4.21 6.07 -2.52
CA ILE A 78 -3.46 6.25 -3.77
C ILE A 78 -4.23 7.16 -4.72
N ALA A 79 -5.52 6.91 -4.88
CA ALA A 79 -6.39 7.73 -5.72
C ALA A 79 -6.43 9.18 -5.23
N PHE A 80 -6.49 9.42 -3.92
CA PHE A 80 -6.49 10.77 -3.36
C PHE A 80 -5.21 11.53 -3.70
N ALA A 81 -4.04 10.94 -3.49
CA ALA A 81 -2.76 11.58 -3.82
C ALA A 81 -2.67 11.92 -5.32
N LEU A 82 -3.05 10.99 -6.20
CA LEU A 82 -3.04 11.22 -7.65
C LEU A 82 -4.06 12.28 -8.09
N ASN A 83 -5.29 12.22 -7.57
CA ASN A 83 -6.32 13.22 -7.90
C ASN A 83 -5.94 14.61 -7.41
N SER A 84 -5.33 14.73 -6.23
CA SER A 84 -4.85 16.03 -5.72
C SER A 84 -3.79 16.64 -6.66
N LEU A 85 -2.85 15.83 -7.17
CA LEU A 85 -1.85 16.29 -8.12
C LEU A 85 -2.46 16.70 -9.46
N ILE A 86 -3.44 15.95 -9.96
CA ILE A 86 -4.13 16.30 -11.21
C ILE A 86 -4.90 17.61 -11.03
N LEU A 87 -5.67 17.76 -9.95
CA LEU A 87 -6.39 18.99 -9.63
C LEU A 87 -5.44 20.19 -9.48
N PHE A 88 -4.27 20.01 -8.89
CA PHE A 88 -3.22 21.03 -8.86
C PHE A 88 -2.82 21.49 -10.27
N LEU A 89 -2.53 20.57 -11.18
CA LEU A 89 -2.12 20.88 -12.54
C LEU A 89 -3.24 21.56 -13.34
N GLU A 90 -4.47 21.06 -13.21
CA GLU A 90 -5.67 21.64 -13.83
C GLU A 90 -5.94 23.06 -13.33
N THR A 91 -5.85 23.28 -12.01
CA THR A 91 -6.03 24.63 -11.45
C THR A 91 -4.94 25.59 -11.88
N HIS A 92 -3.71 25.12 -12.08
CA HIS A 92 -2.65 25.92 -12.67
C HIS A 92 -2.94 26.28 -14.12
N GLU A 93 -3.41 25.33 -14.93
CA GLU A 93 -3.79 25.59 -16.33
C GLU A 93 -4.92 26.61 -16.42
N ILE A 94 -5.97 26.47 -15.59
CA ILE A 94 -7.06 27.45 -15.47
C ILE A 94 -6.52 28.84 -15.12
N ALA A 95 -5.53 28.91 -14.21
CA ALA A 95 -4.93 30.16 -13.79
C ALA A 95 -4.01 30.79 -14.86
N GLN A 96 -3.34 29.97 -15.68
CA GLN A 96 -2.51 30.45 -16.79
C GLN A 96 -3.34 30.95 -17.96
N MET A 97 -4.40 30.21 -18.32
CA MET A 97 -5.30 30.56 -19.43
C MET A 97 -6.36 31.59 -19.03
N GLU A 98 -6.45 31.91 -17.74
CA GLU A 98 -7.44 32.82 -17.15
C GLU A 98 -8.89 32.44 -17.50
N TYR A 99 -9.18 31.13 -17.63
CA TYR A 99 -10.52 30.63 -17.93
C TYR A 99 -11.56 31.01 -16.86
N ILE A 100 -11.12 31.08 -15.61
CA ILE A 100 -11.91 31.54 -14.47
C ILE A 100 -11.16 32.73 -13.87
N SER A 101 -11.83 33.86 -13.68
CA SER A 101 -11.20 35.02 -13.06
C SER A 101 -10.67 34.72 -11.65
N ASP A 102 -9.58 35.36 -11.28
CA ASP A 102 -8.89 35.18 -10.00
C ASP A 102 -9.79 35.33 -8.75
N ASN A 103 -10.68 36.32 -8.73
CA ASN A 103 -11.61 36.53 -7.61
C ASN A 103 -12.60 35.37 -7.45
N HIS A 104 -13.15 34.85 -8.56
CA HIS A 104 -14.06 33.71 -8.51
C HIS A 104 -13.35 32.45 -8.03
N LEU A 105 -12.12 32.22 -8.47
CA LEU A 105 -11.31 31.09 -8.03
C LEU A 105 -11.04 31.14 -6.52
N LEU A 106 -10.70 32.33 -6.00
CA LEU A 106 -10.54 32.55 -4.56
C LEU A 106 -11.83 32.31 -3.78
N ILE A 107 -12.97 32.81 -4.27
CA ILE A 107 -14.27 32.59 -3.61
C ILE A 107 -14.59 31.10 -3.56
N ILE A 108 -14.37 30.36 -4.64
CA ILE A 108 -14.56 28.90 -4.69
C ILE A 108 -13.67 28.21 -3.65
N GLY A 109 -12.37 28.56 -3.58
CA GLY A 109 -11.45 28.01 -2.58
C GLY A 109 -11.89 28.30 -1.14
N MET A 110 -12.33 29.52 -0.86
CA MET A 110 -12.85 29.89 0.47
C MET A 110 -14.13 29.13 0.83
N ILE A 111 -15.05 28.95 -0.11
CA ILE A 111 -16.27 28.15 0.11
C ILE A 111 -15.91 26.69 0.41
N LEU A 112 -15.01 26.09 -0.37
CA LEU A 112 -14.55 24.72 -0.15
C LEU A 112 -13.88 24.55 1.22
N LEU A 113 -13.09 25.52 1.66
CA LEU A 113 -12.46 25.51 2.98
C LEU A 113 -13.49 25.56 4.12
N VAL A 114 -14.51 26.41 4.00
CA VAL A 114 -15.60 26.50 4.99
C VAL A 114 -16.39 25.19 5.03
N ILE A 115 -16.75 24.63 3.87
CA ILE A 115 -17.46 23.35 3.78
C ILE A 115 -16.61 22.23 4.39
N GLY A 116 -15.34 22.14 4.02
CA GLY A 116 -14.41 21.14 4.56
C GLY A 116 -14.27 21.25 6.08
N TYR A 117 -14.22 22.46 6.62
CA TYR A 117 -14.18 22.69 8.06
C TYR A 117 -15.48 22.28 8.77
N ILE A 118 -16.64 22.57 8.17
CA ILE A 118 -17.96 22.13 8.69
C ILE A 118 -18.03 20.61 8.71
N VAL A 119 -17.62 19.94 7.63
CA VAL A 119 -17.56 18.47 7.54
C VAL A 119 -16.63 17.92 8.63
N TYR A 120 -15.42 18.47 8.76
CA TYR A 120 -14.46 18.09 9.79
C TYR A 120 -15.04 18.18 11.22
N ILE A 121 -15.71 19.30 11.58
CA ILE A 121 -16.35 19.43 12.90
C ILE A 121 -17.51 18.44 13.08
N SER A 122 -18.30 18.21 12.03
CA SER A 122 -19.46 17.33 12.09
C SER A 122 -19.08 15.87 12.37
N LEU A 123 -17.93 15.43 11.86
CA LEU A 123 -17.37 14.10 12.08
C LEU A 123 -16.66 13.97 13.45
N LEU A 124 -16.30 15.08 14.08
CA LEU A 124 -15.67 15.06 15.40
C LEU A 124 -16.70 14.92 16.53
N PRO A 125 -16.42 14.04 17.52
CA PRO A 125 -17.22 13.98 18.75
C PRO A 125 -17.14 15.33 19.49
N ALA A 126 -18.23 15.72 20.15
CA ALA A 126 -18.40 17.05 20.75
C ALA A 126 -17.23 17.44 21.68
N ASP A 127 -16.72 16.49 22.46
CA ASP A 127 -15.62 16.68 23.41
C ASP A 127 -14.27 17.00 22.74
N LYS A 128 -14.08 16.65 21.47
CA LYS A 128 -12.84 16.91 20.72
C LYS A 128 -12.90 18.16 19.84
N ARG A 129 -14.03 18.88 19.81
CA ARG A 129 -14.18 20.09 19.00
C ARG A 129 -13.32 21.22 19.58
N THR A 130 -12.37 21.72 18.79
CA THR A 130 -11.49 22.83 19.20
C THR A 130 -11.40 23.89 18.12
N ILE A 131 -11.19 25.14 18.52
CA ILE A 131 -10.99 26.29 17.61
C ILE A 131 -9.53 26.46 17.16
N LYS A 132 -8.61 25.62 17.67
CA LYS A 132 -7.18 25.69 17.36
C LYS A 132 -6.90 25.62 15.85
N PRO A 133 -7.57 24.75 15.06
CA PRO A 133 -7.35 24.68 13.61
C PRO A 133 -7.67 26.01 12.90
N ILE A 134 -8.74 26.72 13.30
CA ILE A 134 -9.08 28.03 12.71
C ILE A 134 -7.95 29.04 12.95
N ARG A 135 -7.42 29.10 14.17
CA ARG A 135 -6.34 30.05 14.52
C ARG A 135 -5.09 29.78 13.67
N VAL A 136 -4.71 28.51 13.53
CA VAL A 136 -3.56 28.11 12.70
C VAL A 136 -3.83 28.41 11.22
N CYS A 137 -5.02 28.12 10.72
CA CYS A 137 -5.43 28.42 9.36
C CYS A 137 -5.33 29.92 9.04
N PHE A 138 -5.85 30.78 9.93
CA PHE A 138 -5.76 32.23 9.77
C PHE A 138 -4.31 32.72 9.74
N LEU A 139 -3.45 32.20 10.63
CA LEU A 139 -2.03 32.53 10.66
C LEU A 139 -1.31 32.09 9.38
N LEU A 140 -1.59 30.88 8.89
CA LEU A 140 -0.98 30.36 7.66
C LEU A 140 -1.43 31.12 6.41
N LEU A 141 -2.73 31.34 6.24
CA LEU A 141 -3.27 32.10 5.10
C LEU A 141 -2.79 33.55 5.12
N GLY A 142 -2.79 34.21 6.28
CA GLY A 142 -2.31 35.58 6.42
C GLY A 142 -0.81 35.72 6.11
N THR A 143 0.03 34.80 6.61
CA THR A 143 1.47 34.78 6.31
C THR A 143 1.75 34.44 4.85
N LEU A 144 0.97 33.53 4.25
CA LEU A 144 1.12 33.21 2.84
C LEU A 144 0.73 34.39 1.95
N TYR A 145 -0.31 35.15 2.31
CA TYR A 145 -0.72 36.35 1.59
C TYR A 145 0.38 37.41 1.57
N THR A 146 1.05 37.64 2.69
CA THR A 146 2.17 38.61 2.75
C THR A 146 3.42 38.13 2.01
N LEU A 147 3.68 36.82 2.00
CA LEU A 147 4.83 36.22 1.30
C LEU A 147 4.59 35.97 -0.19
N CYS A 148 3.32 35.96 -0.63
CA CYS A 148 2.91 35.74 -2.02
C CYS A 148 3.74 36.49 -3.08
N PRO A 149 3.96 37.84 -3.00
CA PRO A 149 4.74 38.56 -4.01
C PRO A 149 6.21 38.11 -4.07
N VAL A 150 6.79 37.71 -2.93
CA VAL A 150 8.15 37.19 -2.87
C VAL A 150 8.21 35.82 -3.54
N LEU A 151 7.29 34.92 -3.18
CA LEU A 151 7.22 33.56 -3.74
C LEU A 151 6.94 33.58 -5.26
N ALA A 152 6.13 34.52 -5.74
CA ALA A 152 5.86 34.70 -7.17
C ALA A 152 7.11 35.10 -7.98
N THR A 153 8.03 35.87 -7.37
CA THR A 153 9.13 36.51 -8.08
C THR A 153 10.44 35.74 -8.04
N ILE A 154 10.68 34.92 -7.02
CA ILE A 154 11.94 34.17 -6.84
C ILE A 154 12.31 33.34 -8.08
N ASN A 155 11.31 32.69 -8.69
CA ASN A 155 11.58 31.79 -9.82
C ASN A 155 11.35 32.44 -11.19
N LYS A 156 11.00 33.74 -11.25
CA LYS A 156 10.59 34.43 -12.49
C LYS A 156 11.67 34.45 -13.58
N ASN A 157 12.94 34.48 -13.17
CA ASN A 157 14.09 34.60 -14.09
C ASN A 157 14.55 33.26 -14.69
N TYR A 158 14.05 32.13 -14.20
CA TYR A 158 14.40 30.82 -14.76
C TYR A 158 13.57 30.51 -16.01
N ALA A 159 14.14 29.73 -16.92
CA ALA A 159 13.49 29.30 -18.15
C ALA A 159 12.25 28.42 -17.88
N ASN A 160 11.21 28.55 -18.72
CA ASN A 160 9.96 27.81 -18.55
C ASN A 160 10.18 26.29 -18.58
N ASP A 161 10.98 25.78 -19.53
CA ASP A 161 11.25 24.35 -19.65
C ASP A 161 11.88 23.77 -18.38
N THR A 162 12.78 24.55 -17.75
CA THR A 162 13.39 24.17 -16.47
C THR A 162 12.37 24.15 -15.35
N ILE A 163 11.48 25.14 -15.28
CA ILE A 163 10.41 25.19 -14.26
C ILE A 163 9.49 23.98 -14.39
N PHE A 164 8.99 23.68 -15.59
CA PHE A 164 8.11 22.53 -15.81
C PHE A 164 8.81 21.19 -15.51
N LEU A 165 10.07 21.04 -15.94
CA LEU A 165 10.87 19.84 -15.64
C LEU A 165 11.06 19.65 -14.12
N MET A 166 11.42 20.72 -13.41
CA MET A 166 11.60 20.65 -11.96
C MET A 166 10.29 20.37 -11.24
N THR A 167 9.19 21.01 -11.64
CA THR A 167 7.86 20.71 -11.08
C THR A 167 7.51 19.25 -11.31
N PHE A 168 7.72 18.70 -12.50
CA PHE A 168 7.49 17.28 -12.76
C PHE A 168 8.31 16.36 -11.82
N ILE A 169 9.60 16.64 -11.63
CA ILE A 169 10.46 15.90 -10.71
C ILE A 169 9.94 16.01 -9.27
N PHE A 170 9.60 17.21 -8.82
CA PHE A 170 9.09 17.42 -7.45
C PHE A 170 7.70 16.82 -7.24
N SER A 171 6.85 16.76 -8.26
CA SER A 171 5.58 16.03 -8.22
C SER A 171 5.79 14.52 -8.10
N ILE A 172 6.77 13.95 -8.81
CA ILE A 172 7.15 12.53 -8.62
C ILE A 172 7.67 12.30 -7.20
N LEU A 173 8.53 13.17 -6.68
CA LEU A 173 9.04 13.07 -5.32
C LEU A 173 7.92 13.21 -4.28
N HIS A 174 6.97 14.12 -4.51
CA HIS A 174 5.78 14.27 -3.67
C HIS A 174 5.02 12.95 -3.56
N LEU A 175 4.71 12.30 -4.69
CA LEU A 175 4.04 11.01 -4.72
C LEU A 175 4.91 9.89 -4.10
N ALA A 176 6.20 9.83 -4.43
CA ALA A 176 7.10 8.78 -3.94
C ALA A 176 7.26 8.80 -2.41
N PHE A 177 7.20 9.99 -1.80
CA PHE A 177 7.32 10.17 -0.35
C PHE A 177 5.97 10.37 0.36
N TYR A 178 4.84 10.26 -0.37
CA TYR A 178 3.51 10.41 0.22
C TYR A 178 3.22 9.28 1.22
N ASP A 179 2.62 9.61 2.36
CA ASP A 179 2.26 8.61 3.37
C ASP A 179 0.94 7.91 2.98
N TYR A 180 1.08 6.83 2.20
CA TYR A 180 -0.02 5.92 1.80
C TYR A 180 -0.43 4.93 2.90
N SER A 181 -0.21 5.28 4.17
CA SER A 181 -0.73 4.52 5.30
C SER A 181 -1.53 5.39 6.26
N PHE A 182 -1.99 6.57 5.83
CA PHE A 182 -2.56 7.56 6.74
C PHE A 182 -3.90 7.09 7.32
N VAL A 183 -4.79 6.44 6.54
CA VAL A 183 -6.08 5.97 7.03
C VAL A 183 -5.83 4.86 8.06
N LYS A 184 -4.98 3.90 7.71
CA LYS A 184 -4.61 2.79 8.60
C LYS A 184 -3.94 3.25 9.90
N ASN A 185 -3.06 4.25 9.81
CA ASN A 185 -2.37 4.81 10.97
C ASN A 185 -3.31 5.69 11.83
N SER A 186 -4.32 6.33 11.23
CA SER A 186 -5.31 7.14 11.96
C SER A 186 -6.28 6.29 12.81
N LEU A 187 -6.55 5.05 12.38
CA LEU A 187 -7.42 4.11 13.10
C LEU A 187 -6.73 3.43 14.28
N LYS A 188 -5.39 3.37 14.29
CA LYS A 188 -4.61 2.79 15.40
C LYS A 188 -4.50 3.81 16.53
N THR A 189 -5.41 3.71 17.49
CA THR A 189 -5.58 4.58 18.66
C THR A 189 -4.36 4.69 19.60
N GLU A 190 -3.33 3.86 19.45
CA GLU A 190 -2.25 3.75 20.44
C GLU A 190 -1.01 4.61 20.18
N LYS A 191 -0.81 5.16 18.97
CA LYS A 191 0.30 6.07 18.68
C LYS A 191 -0.20 7.35 18.03
N LYS A 192 0.23 8.49 18.59
CA LYS A 192 0.01 9.81 17.99
C LYS A 192 0.66 9.83 16.61
N TYR A 193 -0.17 9.73 15.56
CA TYR A 193 0.30 9.83 14.18
C TYR A 193 0.98 11.18 13.97
N THR A 194 2.22 11.14 13.50
CA THR A 194 2.99 12.31 13.07
C THR A 194 3.09 12.26 11.56
N PRO A 195 2.42 13.15 10.82
CA PRO A 195 2.49 13.14 9.36
C PRO A 195 3.93 13.37 8.90
N ASP A 196 4.39 12.60 7.91
CA ASP A 196 5.69 12.86 7.26
C ASP A 196 5.60 14.18 6.47
N VAL A 197 6.49 15.11 6.79
CA VAL A 197 6.52 16.45 6.18
C VAL A 197 7.25 16.48 4.83
N LYS A 198 7.99 15.42 4.48
CA LYS A 198 8.80 15.39 3.25
C LYS A 198 7.96 15.54 2.00
N SER A 199 6.90 14.75 1.88
CA SER A 199 5.99 14.80 0.73
C SER A 199 5.39 16.19 0.56
N MET A 200 4.94 16.81 1.66
CA MET A 200 4.36 18.14 1.62
C MET A 200 5.39 19.21 1.22
N ASN A 201 6.65 19.08 1.67
CA ASN A 201 7.72 19.99 1.24
C ASN A 201 7.99 19.90 -0.27
N PHE A 202 8.00 18.70 -0.85
CA PHE A 202 8.14 18.54 -2.30
C PHE A 202 6.96 19.12 -3.07
N ALA A 203 5.73 18.91 -2.58
CA ALA A 203 4.54 19.55 -3.12
C ALA A 203 4.64 21.08 -3.08
N LEU A 204 5.02 21.67 -1.94
CA LEU A 204 5.18 23.12 -1.79
C LEU A 204 6.20 23.68 -2.77
N ILE A 205 7.33 23.00 -2.98
CA ILE A 205 8.33 23.42 -3.98
C ILE A 205 7.71 23.40 -5.39
N ALA A 206 6.98 22.33 -5.75
CA ALA A 206 6.28 22.24 -7.03
C ALA A 206 5.27 23.40 -7.22
N VAL A 207 4.48 23.73 -6.19
CA VAL A 207 3.55 24.88 -6.25
C VAL A 207 4.31 26.19 -6.45
N ILE A 208 5.38 26.44 -5.70
CA ILE A 208 6.15 27.69 -5.77
C ILE A 208 6.79 27.87 -7.15
N LEU A 209 7.31 26.78 -7.74
CA LEU A 209 7.86 26.79 -9.10
C LEU A 209 6.79 27.19 -10.12
N LEU A 210 5.64 26.51 -10.10
CA LEU A 210 4.57 26.70 -11.07
C LEU A 210 3.85 28.05 -10.88
N SER A 211 3.67 28.50 -9.64
CA SER A 211 3.08 29.80 -9.31
C SER A 211 3.84 30.97 -9.93
N SER A 212 5.15 30.85 -10.13
CA SER A 212 5.96 31.90 -10.77
C SER A 212 5.63 32.13 -12.26
N ARG A 213 4.77 31.29 -12.87
CA ARG A 213 4.33 31.39 -14.27
C ARG A 213 2.93 31.98 -14.42
N VAL A 214 2.31 32.45 -13.34
CA VAL A 214 0.97 33.02 -13.37
C VAL A 214 1.02 34.55 -13.22
N ASN A 215 0.10 35.25 -13.89
CA ASN A 215 0.15 36.70 -14.05
C ASN A 215 -0.49 37.50 -12.90
N SER A 216 -1.45 36.93 -12.15
CA SER A 216 -2.10 37.58 -11.00
C SER A 216 -1.59 37.05 -9.66
N LEU A 217 -1.33 37.95 -8.72
CA LEU A 217 -1.01 37.61 -7.33
C LEU A 217 -2.12 36.83 -6.64
N ASN A 218 -3.38 37.05 -7.03
CA ASN A 218 -4.52 36.32 -6.49
C ASN A 218 -4.50 34.85 -6.92
N TYR A 219 -4.14 34.56 -8.18
CA TYR A 219 -3.94 33.19 -8.63
C TYR A 219 -2.75 32.54 -7.92
N VAL A 220 -1.65 33.26 -7.73
CA VAL A 220 -0.49 32.74 -6.99
C VAL A 220 -0.88 32.41 -5.54
N TYR A 221 -1.60 33.30 -4.88
CA TYR A 221 -2.12 33.06 -3.54
C TYR A 221 -3.06 31.85 -3.49
N PHE A 222 -3.95 31.71 -4.48
CA PHE A 222 -4.82 30.54 -4.60
C PHE A 222 -4.01 29.24 -4.74
N LEU A 223 -3.07 29.18 -5.69
CA LEU A 223 -2.25 27.99 -5.92
C LEU A 223 -1.43 27.62 -4.68
N LEU A 224 -0.81 28.60 -4.03
CA LEU A 224 -0.04 28.39 -2.80
C LEU A 224 -0.90 27.92 -1.61
N GLY A 225 -2.13 28.42 -1.50
CA GLY A 225 -3.02 28.10 -0.38
C GLY A 225 -3.78 26.78 -0.56
N PHE A 226 -4.15 26.45 -1.80
CA PHE A 226 -5.09 25.38 -2.12
C PHE A 226 -4.53 24.31 -3.05
N GLY A 227 -3.29 24.45 -3.54
CA GLY A 227 -2.75 23.61 -4.61
C GLY A 227 -2.71 22.11 -4.31
N PHE A 228 -2.43 21.70 -3.06
CA PHE A 228 -2.37 20.27 -2.65
C PHE A 228 -3.33 19.95 -1.49
N MET A 229 -4.41 20.73 -1.34
CA MET A 229 -5.48 20.45 -0.38
C MET A 229 -6.54 19.52 -1.00
#